data_AF-A0A1T1G917-F1
#
_entry.id   AF-A0A1T1G917-F1
#
_cell.length_a   1.000
_cell.length_b   1.000
_cell.length_c   1.000
_cell.angle_alpha   90.00
_cell.angle_beta   90.00
_cell.angle_gamma   90.00
#
_symmetry.space_group_name_H-M   'P 1'
#
loop_
_entity.id
_entity.type
_entity.pdbx_description
1 polymer ?
#
loop_
_entity_poly.entity_id
_entity_poly.type
_entity_poly.pdbx_seq_one_letter_code
_entity_poly.pdbx_strand_id
1 'polypeptide(L)'
;SGDLTYSIPVKTDDLEADNSIDASVTATDAAGNSKTAEAERTLDVDTEINASITIDTIAGDDVLNAEEADKEFTSVTGTVGGDVKA
;
A
#
# COMPACT_ATOMS: atom_id res chain seq x y z
N SER A 1 -33.88 0.28 19.77
CA SER A 1 -32.71 -0.56 19.99
C SER A 1 -31.51 0.31 19.71
N GLY A 2 -30.65 0.57 20.70
CA GLY A 2 -29.39 1.27 20.45
C GLY A 2 -28.33 0.22 20.15
N ASP A 3 -27.56 0.41 19.09
CA ASP A 3 -26.42 -0.46 18.82
C ASP A 3 -25.38 -0.22 19.92
N LEU A 4 -25.04 -1.28 20.66
CA LEU A 4 -23.94 -1.24 21.61
C LEU A 4 -22.64 -1.33 20.81
N THR A 5 -21.83 -0.27 20.84
CA THR A 5 -20.57 -0.16 20.10
C THR A 5 -19.38 0.06 21.03
N TYR A 6 -18.19 -0.36 20.58
CA TYR A 6 -16.92 -0.11 21.25
C TYR A 6 -15.99 0.68 20.33
N SER A 7 -15.09 1.47 20.92
CA SER A 7 -14.06 2.20 20.18
C SER A 7 -12.85 2.42 21.09
N ILE A 8 -11.67 2.04 20.60
CA ILE A 8 -10.40 2.20 21.30
C ILE A 8 -9.41 2.75 20.28
N PRO A 9 -8.75 3.89 20.55
CA PRO A 9 -7.69 4.37 19.68
C PRO A 9 -6.47 3.45 19.78
N VAL A 10 -6.00 2.96 18.64
CA VAL A 10 -4.76 2.19 18.49
C VAL A 10 -3.81 3.04 17.65
N LYS A 11 -2.51 3.04 17.98
CA LYS A 11 -1.53 3.75 17.15
C LYS A 11 -1.38 3.03 15.82
N THR A 12 -1.25 3.79 14.74
CA THR A 12 -1.03 3.24 13.41
C THR A 12 0.29 2.47 13.34
N ASP A 13 1.37 2.99 13.92
CA ASP A 13 2.67 2.30 13.97
C ASP A 13 2.59 0.91 14.63
N ASP A 14 1.72 0.75 15.64
CA ASP A 14 1.52 -0.55 16.29
C ASP A 14 0.80 -1.53 15.32
N LEU A 15 -0.15 -1.04 14.53
CA LEU A 15 -0.88 -1.83 13.51
C LEU A 15 -0.03 -2.17 12.28
N GLU A 16 0.95 -1.34 11.95
CA GLU A 16 1.92 -1.62 10.89
C GLU A 16 2.91 -2.71 11.33
N ALA A 17 3.31 -2.70 12.62
CA ALA A 17 4.21 -3.69 13.18
C ALA A 17 3.51 -5.03 13.50
N ASP A 18 2.25 -4.98 13.93
CA ASP A 18 1.38 -6.13 14.21
C ASP A 18 -0.04 -5.85 13.72
N ASN A 19 -0.40 -6.48 12.62
CA ASN A 19 -1.67 -6.27 11.92
C ASN A 19 -2.79 -7.22 12.37
N SER A 20 -2.60 -7.96 13.47
CA SER A 20 -3.61 -8.83 14.07
C SER A 20 -4.37 -8.14 15.20
N ILE A 21 -5.70 -8.19 15.15
CA ILE A 21 -6.58 -7.56 16.14
C ILE A 21 -7.47 -8.62 16.77
N ASP A 22 -7.35 -8.79 18.09
CA ASP A 22 -8.21 -9.65 18.89
C ASP A 22 -9.06 -8.79 19.84
N ALA A 23 -10.37 -8.93 19.77
CA ALA A 23 -11.32 -8.24 20.65
C ALA A 23 -12.09 -9.26 21.49
N SER A 24 -12.21 -9.01 22.80
CA SER A 24 -12.94 -9.86 23.73
C SER A 24 -13.85 -9.04 24.63
N VAL A 25 -15.09 -9.48 24.81
CA VAL A 25 -16.06 -8.89 25.73
C VAL A 25 -16.59 -9.97 26.65
N THR A 26 -16.39 -9.79 27.96
CA THR A 26 -16.97 -10.68 28.97
C THR A 26 -18.14 -9.99 29.68
N ALA A 27 -19.28 -10.67 29.73
CA ALA A 27 -20.46 -10.24 30.47
C ALA A 27 -20.74 -11.21 31.61
N THR A 28 -21.05 -10.69 32.80
CA THR A 28 -21.42 -11.45 33.99
C THR A 28 -22.83 -11.05 34.43
N ASP A 29 -23.71 -12.01 34.67
CA ASP A 29 -25.06 -11.74 35.16
C ASP A 29 -25.09 -11.56 36.70
N ALA A 30 -26.25 -11.17 37.24
CA ALA A 30 -26.43 -10.95 38.68
C ALA A 30 -26.30 -12.24 39.52
N ALA A 31 -26.42 -13.42 38.91
CA ALA A 31 -26.22 -14.71 39.56
C ALA A 31 -24.74 -15.15 39.52
N GLY A 32 -23.86 -14.39 38.86
CA GLY A 32 -22.44 -14.67 38.74
C GLY A 32 -22.03 -15.50 37.52
N ASN A 33 -22.95 -15.81 36.60
CA ASN A 33 -22.60 -16.54 35.38
C ASN A 33 -21.90 -15.61 34.40
N SER A 34 -20.77 -16.03 33.85
CA SER A 34 -20.00 -15.24 32.88
C SER A 34 -19.99 -15.87 31.50
N LYS A 35 -20.00 -15.04 30.45
CA LYS A 35 -19.80 -15.43 29.07
C LYS A 35 -18.88 -14.46 28.35
N THR A 36 -18.02 -15.00 27.50
CA THR A 36 -17.08 -14.22 26.68
C THR A 36 -17.47 -14.35 25.21
N ALA A 37 -17.44 -13.22 24.50
CA ALA A 37 -17.54 -13.15 23.05
C ALA A 37 -16.21 -12.62 22.50
N GLU A 38 -15.73 -13.22 21.41
CA GLU A 38 -14.44 -12.91 20.80
C GLU A 38 -14.63 -12.58 19.31
N ALA A 39 -13.75 -11.74 18.77
CA ALA A 39 -13.67 -11.43 17.36
C ALA A 39 -12.22 -11.15 16.96
N GLU A 40 -11.82 -11.66 15.80
CA GLU A 40 -10.46 -11.52 15.26
C GLU A 40 -10.51 -10.83 13.89
N ARG A 41 -9.51 -10.00 13.60
CA ARG A 41 -9.35 -9.34 12.30
C ARG A 41 -7.88 -9.13 11.98
N THR A 42 -7.46 -9.58 10.81
CA THR A 42 -6.16 -9.22 10.24
C THR A 42 -6.33 -8.10 9.21
N LEU A 43 -5.40 -7.15 9.20
CA LEU A 43 -5.30 -6.09 8.19
C LEU A 43 -4.21 -6.42 7.18
N ASP A 44 -4.43 -6.11 5.90
CA ASP A 44 -3.34 -6.09 4.93
C ASP A 44 -2.64 -4.73 5.02
N VAL A 45 -1.33 -4.73 5.30
CA VAL A 45 -0.51 -3.52 5.35
C VAL A 45 0.24 -3.42 4.04
N ASP A 46 -0.13 -2.44 3.21
CA ASP A 46 0.55 -2.13 1.96
C ASP A 46 1.12 -0.72 2.04
N THR A 47 2.42 -0.64 2.32
CA THR A 47 3.20 0.61 2.38
C THR A 47 4.27 0.65 1.30
N GLU A 48 4.28 -0.33 0.41
CA GLU A 48 5.31 -0.48 -0.60
C GLU A 48 5.01 0.43 -1.79
N ILE A 49 6.06 1.02 -2.37
CA ILE A 49 5.96 1.77 -3.63
C ILE A 49 6.90 1.11 -4.62
N ASN A 50 6.33 0.70 -5.74
CA ASN A 50 7.03 0.18 -6.90
C ASN A 50 7.10 1.27 -7.96
N ALA A 51 8.30 1.66 -8.40
CA ALA A 51 8.47 2.63 -9.47
C ALA A 51 9.60 2.19 -10.40
N SER A 52 9.39 2.36 -11.71
CA SER A 52 10.41 2.09 -12.72
C SER A 52 10.41 3.13 -13.83
N ILE A 53 11.60 3.33 -14.42
CA ILE A 53 11.79 4.16 -15.60
C ILE A 53 12.78 3.47 -16.53
N THR A 54 12.52 3.52 -17.84
CA THR A 54 13.44 3.06 -18.88
C THR A 54 13.79 4.21 -19.81
N ILE A 55 14.86 4.03 -20.58
CA ILE A 55 15.18 4.83 -21.75
C ILE A 55 15.29 3.84 -22.90
N ASP A 56 14.57 4.10 -23.98
CA ASP A 56 14.63 3.30 -25.19
C ASP A 56 15.90 3.65 -25.98
N THR A 57 16.27 2.80 -26.94
CA THR A 57 17.40 3.04 -27.84
C THR A 57 17.29 4.41 -28.52
N ILE A 58 18.35 5.20 -28.42
CA ILE A 58 18.43 6.54 -29.00
C ILE A 58 18.97 6.44 -30.42
N ALA A 59 18.46 7.30 -31.32
CA ALA A 59 18.81 7.25 -32.75
C ALA A 59 18.57 5.89 -33.45
N GLY A 60 17.91 4.93 -32.79
CA GLY A 60 17.60 3.60 -33.32
C GLY A 60 18.71 2.56 -33.12
N ASP A 61 19.94 2.96 -32.80
CA ASP A 61 21.09 2.08 -32.60
C ASP A 61 22.05 2.51 -31.45
N ASP A 62 21.64 3.47 -30.62
CA ASP A 62 22.44 4.10 -29.55
C ASP A 62 23.71 4.82 -30.03
N VAL A 63 23.79 5.17 -31.31
CA VAL A 63 24.90 5.93 -31.88
C VAL A 63 24.38 7.15 -32.61
N LEU A 64 24.72 8.34 -32.13
CA LEU A 64 24.41 9.59 -32.83
C LEU A 64 25.43 9.82 -33.96
N ASN A 65 25.01 9.69 -35.21
CA ASN A 65 25.84 9.97 -36.38
C ASN A 65 25.74 11.45 -36.82
N ALA A 66 26.54 11.83 -37.83
CA ALA A 66 26.60 13.22 -38.30
C ALA A 66 25.27 13.73 -38.86
N GLU A 67 24.52 12.90 -39.59
CA GLU A 67 23.23 13.28 -40.14
C GLU A 67 22.17 13.47 -39.04
N GLU A 68 22.20 12.64 -38.01
CA GLU A 68 21.30 12.77 -36.86
C GLU A 68 21.66 13.96 -35.98
N ALA A 69 22.94 14.25 -35.79
CA ALA A 69 23.42 15.38 -35.02
C ALA A 69 23.08 16.74 -35.66
N ASP A 70 22.89 16.78 -36.99
CA ASP A 70 22.46 17.98 -37.71
C ASP A 70 20.96 18.29 -37.55
N LYS A 71 20.17 17.37 -36.95
CA LYS A 71 18.75 17.62 -36.64
C LYS A 71 18.64 18.53 -35.42
N GLU A 72 17.67 19.44 -35.44
CA GLU A 72 17.40 20.36 -34.32
C GLU A 72 17.01 19.61 -33.03
N PHE A 73 16.36 18.44 -33.15
CA PHE A 73 15.94 17.61 -32.01
C PHE A 73 16.25 16.13 -32.24
N THR A 74 16.69 15.47 -31.16
CA THR A 74 16.73 14.01 -31.05
C THR A 74 15.70 13.57 -30.02
N SER A 75 14.83 12.64 -30.40
CA SER A 75 13.82 12.12 -29.48
C SER A 75 14.48 11.18 -28.47
N VAL A 76 14.20 11.39 -27.19
CA VAL A 76 14.56 10.49 -26.10
C VAL A 76 13.24 9.95 -25.55
N THR A 77 13.02 8.65 -25.71
CA THR A 77 11.81 7.98 -25.26
C THR A 77 12.15 6.93 -24.21
N GLY A 78 11.11 6.41 -23.58
CA GLY A 78 11.20 5.43 -22.53
C GLY A 78 9.83 5.13 -21.97
N THR A 79 9.78 4.27 -20.97
CA THR A 79 8.55 3.90 -20.28
C THR A 79 8.66 4.19 -18.79
N VAL A 80 7.53 4.56 -18.19
CA VAL A 80 7.37 4.62 -16.73
C VAL A 80 6.43 3.52 -16.29
N GLY A 81 6.70 2.90 -15.15
CA GLY A 81 5.96 1.76 -14.63
C GLY A 81 5.86 1.73 -13.12
N GLY A 82 5.12 0.74 -12.62
CA GLY A 82 4.76 0.62 -11.21
C GLY A 82 3.63 1.58 -10.82
N ASP A 83 3.62 2.00 -9.57
CA ASP A 83 2.58 2.78 -8.90
C ASP A 83 2.60 4.27 -9.29
N VAL A 84 3.62 4.69 -10.05
CA VAL A 84 3.76 6.04 -10.58
C VAL A 84 3.17 6.20 -11.99
N LYS A 85 2.56 5.15 -12.54
CA LYS A 85 1.89 5.23 -13.85
C LYS A 85 0.58 6.02 -13.70
N ALA A 86 0.48 7.15 -14.41
CA ALA A 86 -0.74 7.97 -14.51
C ALA A 86 -1.86 7.28 -15.30
#